data_AF-A0A2A2HEL8-F1
#
_entry.id   AF-A0A2A2HEL8-F1
#
_cell.length_a   1.000
_cell.length_b   1.000
_cell.length_c   1.000
_cell.angle_alpha   90.00
_cell.angle_beta   90.00
_cell.angle_gamma   90.00
#
_symmetry.space_group_name_H-M   'P 1'
#
loop_
_entity.id
_entity.type
_entity.pdbx_description
1 polymer ?
#
loop_
_entity_poly.entity_id
_entity_poly.type
_entity_poly.pdbx_seq_one_letter_code
_entity_poly.pdbx_strand_id
1 'polypeptide(L)'
;MTEKTNVIIDDDLYMDVDTSTINSKSNNKDNTANVVDISSKFDEINEQLDHIEVSVYQLEESLTPQTASYHNAGIFVNIVLGIIFALIIILLIL
;
A
#
# COMPACT_ATOMS: atom_id res chain seq x y z
N MET A 1 10.27 42.59 24.45
CA MET A 1 9.68 42.44 23.10
C MET A 1 10.34 41.22 22.50
N THR A 2 9.60 40.14 22.32
CA THR A 2 10.16 38.89 21.77
C THR A 2 10.28 39.07 20.26
N GLU A 3 11.51 39.07 19.74
CA GLU A 3 11.74 39.15 18.30
C GLU A 3 11.26 37.85 17.67
N LYS A 4 10.18 37.94 16.86
CA LYS A 4 9.70 36.80 16.08
C LYS A 4 10.75 36.42 15.06
N THR A 5 11.28 35.20 15.16
CA THR A 5 12.27 34.69 14.22
C THR A 5 11.54 34.08 13.03
N ASN A 6 11.60 34.75 11.88
CA ASN A 6 11.04 34.26 10.62
C ASN A 6 12.18 33.81 9.70
N VAL A 7 12.08 32.61 9.13
CA VAL A 7 13.01 32.08 8.13
C VAL A 7 12.37 32.17 6.76
N ILE A 8 13.03 32.80 5.81
CA ILE A 8 12.53 32.94 4.43
C ILE A 8 12.84 31.65 3.67
N ILE A 9 11.82 30.99 3.12
CA ILE A 9 11.95 29.77 2.31
C ILE A 9 12.02 30.15 0.82
N ASP A 10 11.20 31.12 0.40
CA ASP A 10 11.09 31.62 -0.97
C ASP A 10 10.62 33.09 -0.97
N ASP A 11 10.61 33.77 -2.11
CA ASP A 11 10.27 35.20 -2.22
C ASP A 11 8.92 35.55 -1.58
N ASP A 12 7.95 34.64 -1.76
CA ASP A 12 6.57 34.77 -1.27
C ASP A 12 6.26 33.84 -0.08
N LEU A 13 7.26 33.18 0.51
CA LEU A 13 7.07 32.15 1.55
C LEU A 13 8.04 32.31 2.73
N TYR A 14 7.51 32.35 3.95
CA TYR A 14 8.32 32.37 5.17
C TYR A 14 7.76 31.41 6.23
N MET A 15 8.66 30.87 7.04
CA MET A 15 8.34 30.01 8.17
C MET A 15 8.45 30.80 9.47
N ASP A 16 7.38 30.80 10.25
CA ASP A 16 7.40 31.27 11.63
C ASP A 16 7.97 30.14 12.48
N VAL A 17 9.16 30.35 13.05
CA VAL A 17 9.91 29.31 13.78
C VAL A 17 9.25 28.98 15.12
N ASP A 18 8.54 29.94 15.71
CA ASP A 18 7.88 29.76 17.01
C ASP A 18 6.65 28.86 16.91
N THR A 19 5.98 28.91 15.75
CA THR A 19 4.75 28.15 15.48
C THR A 19 4.96 26.99 14.51
N SER A 20 6.17 26.84 13.96
CA SER A 20 6.49 25.90 12.86
C SER A 20 5.51 25.99 11.68
N THR A 21 4.89 27.15 11.48
CA THR A 21 3.86 27.35 10.46
C THR A 21 4.45 28.09 9.28
N ILE A 22 4.15 27.60 8.08
CA ILE A 22 4.58 28.21 6.82
C ILE A 22 3.48 29.18 6.36
N ASN A 23 3.87 30.45 6.16
CA ASN A 23 2.97 31.54 5.77
C ASN A 23 3.43 32.12 4.43
N SER A 24 2.46 32.55 3.61
CA SER A 24 2.75 33.24 2.35
C SER A 24 2.63 34.76 2.52
N LYS A 25 3.51 35.53 1.89
CA LYS A 25 3.40 36.99 1.80
C LYS A 25 2.19 37.33 0.92
N SER A 26 1.04 37.53 1.56
CA SER A 26 -0.19 37.96 0.87
C SER A 26 0.00 39.34 0.23
N ASN A 27 0.24 39.36 -1.08
CA ASN A 27 -0.02 40.54 -1.90
C ASN A 27 -1.52 40.53 -2.23
N ASN A 28 -2.24 41.40 -1.54
CA ASN A 28 -3.70 41.45 -1.46
C ASN A 28 -4.40 41.43 -2.84
N LYS A 29 -4.87 40.26 -3.27
CA LYS A 29 -5.99 40.12 -4.20
C LYS A 29 -6.58 38.71 -4.08
N ASP A 30 -7.78 38.64 -3.51
CA ASP A 30 -8.74 37.52 -3.56
C ASP A 30 -8.15 36.12 -3.67
N ASN A 31 -7.92 35.50 -2.52
CA ASN A 31 -8.37 34.12 -2.32
C ASN A 31 -8.32 33.83 -0.83
N THR A 32 -9.49 33.46 -0.30
CA THR A 32 -9.66 32.75 0.96
C THR A 32 -8.47 31.83 1.15
N ALA A 33 -7.59 32.17 2.09
CA ALA A 33 -6.53 31.28 2.50
C ALA A 33 -7.24 30.01 2.98
N ASN A 34 -7.30 29.00 2.13
CA ASN A 34 -7.40 27.63 2.56
C ASN A 34 -6.15 27.42 3.40
N VAL A 35 -6.25 27.77 4.69
CA VAL A 35 -5.41 27.23 5.73
C VAL A 35 -5.70 25.74 5.66
N VAL A 36 -4.94 25.06 4.80
CA VAL A 36 -5.01 23.62 4.67
C VAL A 36 -4.57 23.12 6.04
N ASP A 37 -5.53 22.62 6.79
CA ASP A 37 -5.27 21.98 8.06
C ASP A 37 -4.48 20.69 7.77
N ILE A 38 -3.16 20.82 7.75
CA ILE A 38 -2.22 19.73 7.47
C ILE A 38 -2.40 18.62 8.51
N SER A 39 -2.86 18.94 9.73
CA SER A 39 -3.16 17.95 10.77
C SER A 39 -4.30 17.02 10.32
N SER A 40 -5.41 17.59 9.85
CA SER A 40 -6.55 16.81 9.36
C SER A 40 -6.19 15.92 8.17
N LYS A 41 -5.28 16.37 7.30
CA LYS A 41 -4.78 15.56 6.18
C LYS A 41 -3.86 14.43 6.63
N PHE A 42 -3.10 14.64 7.69
CA PHE A 42 -2.22 13.62 8.25
C PHE A 42 -3.01 12.52 8.94
N ASP A 43 -4.09 12.89 9.65
CA ASP A 43 -5.02 11.93 10.26
C ASP A 43 -5.73 11.07 9.20
N GLU A 44 -6.18 11.68 8.11
CA GLU A 44 -6.80 10.95 6.99
C GLU A 44 -5.81 9.99 6.31
N ILE A 45 -4.54 10.38 6.14
CA ILE A 45 -3.51 9.51 5.58
C ILE A 45 -3.20 8.33 6.52
N ASN A 46 -3.13 8.57 7.83
CA ASN A 46 -2.90 7.52 8.82
C ASN A 46 -4.05 6.50 8.83
N GLU A 47 -5.29 6.97 8.79
CA GLU A 47 -6.46 6.09 8.72
C GLU A 47 -6.46 5.24 7.43
N GLN A 48 -6.07 5.84 6.30
CA GLN A 48 -5.91 5.10 5.04
C GLN A 48 -4.76 4.08 5.09
N LEU A 49 -3.66 4.39 5.79
CA LEU A 49 -2.55 3.46 5.99
C LEU A 49 -2.95 2.26 6.86
N ASP A 50 -3.68 2.48 7.95
CA ASP A 50 -4.21 1.41 8.79
C ASP A 50 -5.14 0.48 7.99
N HIS A 51 -5.98 1.05 7.13
CA HIS A 51 -6.84 0.27 6.23
C HIS A 51 -6.05 -0.57 5.22
N ILE A 52 -4.95 -0.04 4.69
CA ILE A 52 -4.07 -0.77 3.78
C ILE A 52 -3.38 -1.91 4.52
N GLU A 53 -2.87 -1.68 5.74
CA GLU A 53 -2.22 -2.71 6.55
C GLU A 53 -3.15 -3.90 6.81
N VAL A 54 -4.40 -3.62 7.21
CA VAL A 54 -5.42 -4.67 7.41
C VAL A 54 -5.70 -5.43 6.12
N SER A 55 -5.80 -4.72 4.99
CA SER A 55 -6.06 -5.34 3.69
C SER A 55 -4.92 -6.24 3.23
N VAL A 56 -3.67 -5.80 3.45
CA VAL A 56 -2.47 -6.58 3.16
C VAL A 56 -2.41 -7.83 4.03
N TYR A 57 -2.69 -7.71 5.33
CA TYR A 57 -2.72 -8.86 6.24
C TYR A 57 -3.76 -9.90 5.79
N GLN A 58 -4.96 -9.48 5.38
CA GLN A 58 -6.00 -10.38 4.86
C GLN A 58 -5.59 -11.05 3.55
N LEU A 59 -4.89 -10.34 2.67
CA LEU A 59 -4.33 -10.90 1.43
C LEU A 59 -3.26 -11.95 1.74
N GLU A 60 -2.35 -11.66 2.67
CA GLU A 60 -1.32 -12.60 3.12
C GLU A 60 -1.92 -13.86 3.76
N GLU A 61 -2.96 -13.70 4.59
CA GLU A 61 -3.71 -14.82 5.16
C GLU A 61 -4.43 -15.64 4.08
N SER A 62 -5.04 -14.98 3.08
CA SER A 62 -5.67 -15.67 1.95
C SER A 62 -4.67 -16.36 1.01
N LEU A 63 -3.43 -15.86 0.93
CA LEU A 63 -2.34 -16.45 0.15
C LEU A 63 -1.55 -17.48 0.97
N THR A 64 -1.82 -17.58 2.28
CA THR A 64 -1.26 -18.64 3.13
C THR A 64 -1.75 -19.97 2.59
N PRO A 65 -0.84 -20.85 2.16
CA PRO A 65 -1.14 -21.58 0.94
C PRO A 65 -1.95 -22.86 1.20
N GLN A 66 -3.02 -23.04 0.43
CA GLN A 66 -3.61 -24.35 0.12
C GLN A 66 -2.67 -25.26 -0.70
N THR A 67 -1.35 -25.02 -0.69
CA THR A 67 -0.34 -25.78 -1.48
C THR A 67 -0.28 -27.25 -1.09
N ALA A 68 -0.71 -27.62 0.11
CA ALA A 68 -0.84 -29.02 0.51
C ALA A 68 -1.88 -29.79 -0.32
N SER A 69 -2.94 -29.13 -0.79
CA SER A 69 -4.01 -29.77 -1.57
C SER A 69 -3.58 -30.07 -3.01
N TYR A 70 -2.86 -29.13 -3.64
CA TYR A 70 -2.42 -29.27 -5.04
C TYR A 70 -1.26 -30.24 -5.22
N HIS A 71 -0.39 -30.42 -4.22
CA HIS A 71 0.70 -31.41 -4.29
C HIS A 71 0.15 -32.84 -4.33
N ASN A 72 -0.86 -33.13 -3.50
CA ASN A 72 -1.51 -34.44 -3.48
C ASN A 72 -2.28 -34.70 -4.78
N ALA A 73 -3.00 -33.70 -5.30
CA ALA A 73 -3.70 -33.80 -6.58
C ALA A 73 -2.72 -34.11 -7.74
N GLY A 74 -1.55 -33.46 -7.78
CA GLY A 74 -0.52 -33.73 -8.78
C GLY A 74 0.03 -35.15 -8.75
N ILE A 75 0.24 -35.72 -7.55
CA ILE A 75 0.72 -37.10 -7.39
C ILE A 75 -0.34 -38.10 -7.90
N PHE A 76 -1.61 -37.91 -7.54
CA PHE A 76 -2.69 -38.80 -8.00
C PHE A 76 -2.84 -38.79 -9.53
N VAL A 77 -2.79 -37.63 -10.17
CA VAL A 77 -2.90 -37.52 -11.64
C VAL A 77 -1.76 -38.25 -12.34
N ASN A 78 -0.53 -38.11 -11.83
CA ASN A 78 0.64 -38.80 -12.42
C ASN A 78 0.56 -40.32 -12.30
N ILE A 79 0.04 -40.84 -11.18
CA ILE A 79 -0.18 -42.29 -11.01
C ILE A 79 -1.21 -42.80 -12.01
N VAL A 80 -2.34 -42.10 -12.15
CA VAL A 80 -3.42 -42.48 -13.08
C VAL A 80 -2.92 -42.46 -14.54
N LEU A 81 -2.20 -41.42 -14.94
CA LEU A 81 -1.58 -41.33 -16.27
C LEU A 81 -0.61 -42.48 -16.52
N GLY A 82 0.23 -42.81 -15.54
CA GLY A 82 1.17 -43.93 -15.63
C GLY A 82 0.48 -45.28 -15.88
N ILE A 83 -0.64 -45.54 -15.18
CA ILE A 83 -1.45 -46.75 -15.38
C ILE A 83 -2.04 -46.79 -16.79
N ILE A 84 -2.58 -45.68 -17.28
CA ILE A 84 -3.15 -45.59 -18.65
C ILE A 84 -2.06 -45.89 -19.69
N PHE A 85 -0.88 -45.29 -19.57
CA PHE A 85 0.24 -45.55 -20.48
C PHE A 85 0.69 -47.01 -20.44
N ALA A 86 0.78 -47.62 -19.26
CA ALA A 86 1.13 -49.03 -19.11
C ALA A 86 0.11 -49.96 -19.80
N LEU A 87 -1.19 -49.69 -19.65
CA LEU A 87 -2.25 -50.46 -20.31
C LEU A 87 -2.18 -50.35 -21.83
N ILE A 88 -1.93 -49.15 -22.37
CA ILE A 88 -1.76 -48.94 -23.81
C ILE A 88 -0.57 -49.75 -24.33
N ILE A 89 0.57 -49.75 -23.62
CA ILE A 89 1.76 -50.51 -24.02
C ILE A 89 1.47 -52.02 -24.02
N ILE A 90 0.80 -52.53 -22.99
CA ILE A 90 0.42 -53.95 -22.92
C ILE A 90 -0.47 -54.32 -24.11
N LEU A 91 -1.44 -53.48 -24.45
CA LEU A 91 -2.36 -53.71 -25.58
C LEU A 91 -1.64 -53.65 -26.94
N LEU A 92 -0.60 -52.82 -27.07
CA LEU A 92 0.22 -52.74 -28.28
C LEU A 92 1.17 -53.94 -28.47
N ILE A 93 1.59 -54.57 -27.37
CA ILE A 93 2.50 -55.73 -27.39
C ILE A 93 1.74 -57.04 -27.62
N LEU A 94 0.48 -57.11 -27.19
CA LEU A 94 -0.41 -58.27 -27.35
C LEU A 94 -0.92 -58.42 -28.78
#